data_AF-A0A963B4K4-F1
#
_entry.id   AF-A0A963B4K4-F1
#
_cell.length_a   1.000
_cell.length_b   1.000
_cell.length_c   1.000
_cell.angle_alpha   90.00
_cell.angle_beta   90.00
_cell.angle_gamma   90.00
#
_symmetry.space_group_name_H-M   'P 1'
#
loop_
_entity.id
_entity.type
_entity.pdbx_description
1 polymer ?
#
loop_
_entity_poly.entity_id
_entity_poly.type
_entity_poly.pdbx_seq_one_letter_code
_entity_poly.pdbx_strand_id
1 'polypeptide(L)'
;MDFKVAGTATGVNALQMDIKIDGITREIMEIALEQAKSGRLYILEEMNKVISAPRKEMSEHAPRIVSFKIDPDKIRDVIGKGGTTIRSITEETGATIDVTDDGMIKIFSVDRAAGEDAKRRIELITADVEVGAVYEGKVARLMDFGAFVTILPGRDGLVHISQICEERVEKVSDKLAEGDIVKVKVLEVDKQGRVRLSMKAVEKDEG
;
A
#
# COMPACT_ATOMS: atom_id res chain seq x y z
N MET A 1 -4.79 -32.66 -42.06
CA MET A 1 -4.68 -31.35 -41.39
C MET A 1 -4.70 -31.59 -39.90
N ASP A 2 -3.74 -31.04 -39.16
CA ASP A 2 -3.82 -30.96 -37.70
C ASP A 2 -4.10 -29.51 -37.32
N PHE A 3 -5.05 -29.26 -36.42
CA PHE A 3 -5.34 -27.90 -35.97
C PHE A 3 -5.84 -27.88 -34.53
N LYS A 4 -5.59 -26.75 -33.88
CA LYS A 4 -5.93 -26.51 -32.47
C LYS A 4 -6.74 -25.22 -32.41
N VAL A 5 -7.89 -25.27 -31.76
CA VAL A 5 -8.78 -24.11 -31.56
C VAL A 5 -8.95 -23.87 -30.08
N ALA A 6 -8.52 -22.71 -29.60
CA ALA A 6 -8.68 -22.30 -28.22
C ALA A 6 -9.52 -21.02 -28.16
N GLY A 7 -10.38 -20.90 -27.14
CA GLY A 7 -11.28 -19.75 -27.03
C GLY A 7 -12.29 -19.90 -25.90
N THR A 8 -13.20 -18.93 -25.85
CA THR A 8 -14.30 -18.88 -24.89
C THR A 8 -15.58 -19.46 -25.52
N ALA A 9 -16.69 -19.36 -24.77
CA ALA A 9 -18.01 -19.67 -25.31
C ALA A 9 -18.43 -18.71 -26.43
N THR A 10 -17.93 -17.47 -26.42
CA THR A 10 -18.32 -16.41 -27.36
C THR A 10 -17.40 -16.28 -28.57
N GLY A 11 -16.21 -16.87 -28.55
CA GLY A 11 -15.27 -16.69 -29.65
C GLY A 11 -14.02 -17.56 -29.57
N VAL A 12 -13.20 -17.45 -30.62
CA VAL A 12 -11.88 -18.08 -30.72
C VAL A 12 -10.83 -17.04 -30.32
N ASN A 13 -9.97 -17.41 -29.38
CA ASN A 13 -8.84 -16.57 -28.95
C ASN A 13 -7.56 -16.93 -29.70
N ALA A 14 -7.39 -18.20 -30.05
CA ALA A 14 -6.24 -18.68 -30.81
C ALA A 14 -6.63 -19.84 -31.72
N LEU A 15 -6.05 -19.83 -32.93
CA LEU A 15 -6.18 -20.88 -33.93
C LEU A 15 -4.79 -21.21 -34.45
N GLN A 16 -4.37 -22.47 -34.32
CA GLN A 16 -3.13 -22.97 -34.89
C GLN A 16 -3.46 -24.06 -35.91
N MET A 17 -2.87 -24.00 -37.10
CA MET A 17 -3.13 -24.95 -38.19
C MET A 17 -1.83 -25.44 -38.81
N ASP A 18 -1.70 -26.75 -38.97
CA ASP A 18 -0.63 -27.44 -39.69
C ASP A 18 -1.23 -28.25 -40.86
N ILE A 19 -0.93 -27.81 -42.08
CA ILE A 19 -1.46 -28.35 -43.32
C ILE A 19 -0.34 -29.07 -44.05
N LYS A 20 -0.47 -30.39 -44.22
CA LYS A 20 0.55 -31.27 -44.82
C LYS A 20 0.27 -31.63 -46.29
N ILE A 21 -0.92 -31.32 -46.79
CA ILE A 21 -1.37 -31.66 -48.14
C ILE A 21 -2.16 -30.49 -48.73
N ASP A 22 -2.07 -30.34 -50.05
CA ASP A 22 -2.92 -29.41 -50.81
C ASP A 22 -4.36 -29.96 -50.91
N GLY A 23 -5.34 -29.06 -51.08
CA GLY A 23 -6.75 -29.44 -51.29
C GLY A 23 -7.72 -29.20 -50.13
N ILE A 24 -7.33 -28.40 -49.12
CA ILE A 24 -8.27 -28.00 -48.07
C ILE A 24 -9.13 -26.85 -48.58
N THR A 25 -10.41 -27.14 -48.86
CA THR A 25 -11.39 -26.14 -49.28
C THR A 25 -11.95 -25.38 -48.08
N ARG A 26 -12.55 -24.22 -48.34
CA ARG A 26 -13.25 -23.43 -47.32
C ARG A 26 -14.36 -24.24 -46.63
N GLU A 27 -15.08 -25.07 -47.39
CA GLU A 27 -16.16 -25.92 -46.89
C GLU A 27 -15.65 -26.94 -45.86
N ILE A 28 -14.52 -27.60 -46.16
CA ILE A 28 -13.88 -28.54 -45.23
C ILE A 28 -13.47 -27.84 -43.94
N MET A 29 -12.96 -26.60 -44.05
CA MET A 29 -12.55 -25.82 -42.90
C MET A 29 -13.73 -25.36 -42.04
N GLU A 30 -14.85 -24.99 -42.67
CA GLU A 30 -16.07 -24.60 -41.96
C GLU A 30 -16.66 -25.77 -41.17
N ILE A 31 -16.73 -26.96 -41.76
CA ILE A 31 -17.15 -28.18 -41.07
C ILE A 31 -16.21 -28.49 -39.89
N ALA A 32 -14.90 -28.42 -40.12
CA ALA A 32 -13.91 -28.68 -39.07
C ALA A 32 -14.02 -27.68 -37.91
N LEU A 33 -14.22 -26.40 -38.19
CA LEU A 33 -14.37 -25.37 -37.18
C LEU A 33 -15.69 -25.48 -36.41
N GLU A 34 -16.80 -25.88 -37.05
CA GLU A 34 -18.07 -26.10 -36.36
C GLU A 34 -17.99 -27.31 -35.43
N GLN A 35 -17.32 -28.38 -35.87
CA GLN A 35 -17.02 -29.53 -35.01
C GLN A 35 -16.11 -29.12 -33.83
N ALA A 36 -15.07 -28.34 -34.09
CA ALA A 36 -14.16 -27.86 -33.04
C ALA A 36 -14.86 -26.92 -32.05
N LYS A 37 -15.80 -26.09 -32.52
CA LYS A 37 -16.64 -25.24 -31.66
C LYS A 37 -17.51 -26.08 -30.73
N SER A 38 -18.18 -27.11 -31.26
CA SER A 38 -19.01 -28.02 -30.47
C SER A 38 -18.18 -28.74 -29.40
N GLY A 39 -17.01 -29.27 -29.78
CA GLY A 39 -16.08 -29.90 -28.84
C GLY A 39 -15.53 -28.93 -27.80
N ARG A 40 -15.21 -27.69 -28.18
CA ARG A 40 -14.76 -26.64 -27.25
C ARG A 40 -15.81 -26.31 -26.21
N LEU A 41 -17.07 -26.14 -26.63
CA LEU A 41 -18.17 -25.84 -25.71
C LEU A 41 -18.41 -26.98 -24.72
N TYR A 42 -18.34 -28.23 -25.19
CA TYR A 42 -18.44 -29.41 -24.33
C TYR A 42 -17.34 -29.43 -23.26
N ILE A 43 -16.07 -29.21 -23.65
CA ILE A 43 -14.95 -29.17 -22.71
C ILE A 43 -15.12 -28.02 -21.71
N LEU A 44 -15.53 -26.83 -22.17
CA LEU A 44 -15.80 -25.69 -21.29
C LEU A 44 -16.92 -25.98 -20.28
N GLU A 45 -17.96 -26.72 -20.68
CA GLU A 45 -19.04 -27.13 -19.79
C GLU A 45 -18.52 -28.05 -18.67
N GLU A 46 -17.71 -29.05 -19.00
CA GLU A 46 -17.08 -29.93 -18.00
C GLU A 46 -16.14 -29.17 -17.07
N MET A 47 -15.37 -28.20 -17.58
CA MET A 47 -14.53 -27.32 -16.76
C MET A 47 -15.36 -26.49 -15.79
N ASN A 48 -16.49 -25.93 -16.26
CA ASN A 48 -17.37 -25.09 -15.46
C ASN A 48 -18.07 -25.84 -14.32
N LYS A 49 -18.26 -27.16 -14.43
CA LYS A 49 -18.75 -28.01 -13.33
C LYS A 49 -17.81 -28.02 -12.13
N VAL A 50 -16.51 -27.77 -12.36
CA VAL A 50 -15.48 -27.73 -11.30
C VAL A 50 -15.21 -26.29 -10.87
N ILE A 51 -15.00 -25.38 -11.82
CA ILE A 51 -14.72 -23.96 -11.54
C ILE A 51 -15.30 -23.06 -12.64
N SER A 52 -16.46 -22.46 -12.36
CA SER A 52 -17.16 -21.57 -13.28
C SER A 52 -16.72 -20.10 -13.19
N ALA A 53 -16.08 -19.72 -12.08
CA ALA A 53 -15.63 -18.36 -11.84
C ALA A 53 -14.29 -18.34 -11.07
N PRO A 54 -13.49 -17.27 -11.21
CA PRO A 54 -12.32 -17.06 -10.38
C PRO A 54 -12.67 -17.12 -8.88
N ARG A 55 -11.77 -17.69 -8.07
CA ARG A 55 -11.96 -17.69 -6.61
C ARG A 55 -11.94 -16.27 -6.08
N LYS A 56 -12.85 -15.96 -5.13
CA LYS A 56 -12.91 -14.64 -4.47
C LYS A 56 -11.65 -14.32 -3.68
N GLU A 57 -11.07 -15.35 -3.08
CA GLU A 57 -9.88 -15.24 -2.24
C GLU A 57 -8.76 -16.08 -2.83
N MET A 58 -7.59 -15.47 -2.93
CA MET A 58 -6.37 -16.15 -3.31
C MET A 58 -5.87 -17.02 -2.15
N SER A 59 -5.11 -18.07 -2.44
CA SER A 59 -4.48 -18.92 -1.42
C SER A 59 -3.67 -18.08 -0.41
N GLU A 60 -3.58 -18.55 0.83
CA GLU A 60 -2.77 -17.91 1.88
C GLU A 60 -1.27 -17.96 1.55
N HIS A 61 -0.82 -19.03 0.88
CA HIS A 61 0.58 -19.24 0.50
C HIS A 61 0.93 -18.72 -0.89
N ALA A 62 -0.04 -18.17 -1.63
CA ALA A 62 0.22 -17.61 -2.93
C ALA A 62 0.86 -16.21 -2.76
N PRO A 63 1.97 -15.91 -3.48
CA PRO A 63 2.56 -14.59 -3.46
C PRO A 63 1.53 -13.52 -3.78
N ARG A 64 1.35 -12.57 -2.87
CA ARG A 64 0.45 -11.43 -3.01
C ARG A 64 1.25 -10.24 -3.49
N ILE A 65 0.67 -9.53 -4.45
CA ILE A 65 1.13 -8.21 -4.86
C ILE A 65 0.14 -7.22 -4.27
N VAL A 66 0.59 -6.46 -3.28
CA VAL A 66 -0.16 -5.34 -2.73
C VAL A 66 0.37 -4.08 -3.41
N SER A 67 -0.48 -3.38 -4.16
CA SER A 67 -0.13 -2.14 -4.83
C SER A 67 -0.94 -0.97 -4.30
N PHE A 68 -0.27 0.14 -4.00
CA PHE A 68 -0.91 1.41 -3.65
C PHE A 68 -0.06 2.57 -4.16
N LYS A 69 -0.65 3.76 -4.17
CA LYS A 69 -0.01 4.97 -4.68
C LYS A 69 0.26 5.93 -3.53
N ILE A 70 1.45 6.53 -3.53
CA ILE A 70 1.88 7.57 -2.61
C ILE A 70 2.16 8.86 -3.38
N ASP A 71 2.32 9.96 -2.64
CA ASP A 71 2.79 11.22 -3.21
C ASP A 71 4.24 11.06 -3.73
N PRO A 72 4.54 11.43 -4.99
CA PRO A 72 5.90 11.36 -5.54
C PRO A 72 6.97 12.06 -4.69
N ASP A 73 6.61 13.13 -3.98
CA ASP A 73 7.55 13.88 -3.15
C ASP A 73 8.07 13.05 -1.96
N LYS A 74 7.28 12.05 -1.53
CA LYS A 74 7.58 11.17 -0.39
C LYS A 74 8.34 9.91 -0.76
N ILE A 75 8.56 9.65 -2.05
CA ILE A 75 9.37 8.52 -2.51
C ILE A 75 10.74 8.53 -1.84
N ARG A 76 11.33 9.72 -1.67
CA ARG A 76 12.63 9.90 -1.01
C ARG A 76 12.63 9.44 0.44
N ASP A 77 11.54 9.65 1.16
CA ASP A 77 11.40 9.27 2.56
C ASP A 77 11.25 7.75 2.72
N VAL A 78 10.48 7.13 1.80
CA VAL A 78 10.29 5.67 1.77
C VAL A 78 11.59 4.94 1.40
N ILE A 79 12.35 5.44 0.42
CA ILE A 79 13.64 4.84 0.06
C ILE A 79 14.67 5.09 1.17
N GLY A 80 14.69 6.30 1.74
CA GLY A 80 15.71 6.74 2.70
C GLY A 80 17.05 7.04 2.04
N LYS A 81 18.04 7.46 2.84
CA LYS A 81 19.38 7.82 2.33
C LYS A 81 20.09 6.58 1.78
N GLY A 82 20.17 6.47 0.44
CA GLY A 82 20.82 5.33 -0.22
C GLY A 82 20.05 4.01 -0.11
N GLY A 83 18.73 4.05 0.13
CA GLY A 83 17.90 2.85 0.21
C GLY A 83 17.89 2.16 1.58
N THR A 84 18.38 2.82 2.64
CA THR A 84 18.47 2.20 3.97
C THR A 84 17.10 1.86 4.55
N THR A 85 16.11 2.74 4.38
CA THR A 85 14.77 2.55 4.95
C THR A 85 14.05 1.40 4.27
N ILE A 86 14.03 1.38 2.93
CA ILE A 86 13.37 0.31 2.18
C ILE A 86 14.04 -1.05 2.41
N ARG A 87 15.37 -1.09 2.57
CA ARG A 87 16.11 -2.32 2.92
C ARG A 87 15.75 -2.83 4.31
N SER A 88 15.71 -1.98 5.33
CA SER A 88 15.30 -2.38 6.69
C SER A 88 13.87 -2.94 6.69
N ILE A 89 12.92 -2.30 5.98
CA ILE A 89 11.55 -2.84 5.88
C ILE A 89 11.54 -4.19 5.16
N THR A 90 12.30 -4.33 4.07
CA THR A 90 12.42 -5.59 3.31
C THR A 90 13.02 -6.71 4.18
N GLU A 91 14.07 -6.42 4.94
CA GLU A 91 14.75 -7.39 5.82
C GLU A 91 13.88 -7.80 7.02
N GLU A 92 13.18 -6.85 7.64
CA GLU A 92 12.36 -7.11 8.82
C GLU A 92 11.05 -7.82 8.48
N THR A 93 10.44 -7.50 7.33
CA THR A 93 9.16 -8.10 6.91
C THR A 93 9.35 -9.32 6.02
N GLY A 94 10.50 -9.46 5.37
CA GLY A 94 10.74 -10.48 4.34
C GLY A 94 9.99 -10.22 3.02
N ALA A 95 9.28 -9.09 2.90
CA ALA A 95 8.58 -8.69 1.69
C ALA A 95 9.52 -7.97 0.73
N THR A 96 9.36 -8.17 -0.58
CA THR A 96 10.07 -7.39 -1.60
C THR A 96 9.28 -6.15 -1.96
N ILE A 97 9.89 -4.98 -1.90
CA ILE A 97 9.22 -3.70 -2.18
C ILE A 97 9.83 -3.09 -3.43
N ASP A 98 8.99 -2.81 -4.42
CA ASP A 98 9.34 -2.10 -5.64
C ASP A 98 8.63 -0.74 -5.66
N VAL A 99 9.36 0.31 -6.02
CA VAL A 99 8.87 1.69 -6.01
C VAL A 99 9.17 2.31 -7.37
N THR A 100 8.14 2.79 -8.04
CA THR A 100 8.27 3.46 -9.33
C THR A 100 8.20 4.98 -9.18
N ASP A 101 8.77 5.69 -10.15
CA ASP A 101 8.93 7.15 -10.13
C ASP A 101 7.59 7.93 -10.13
N ASP A 102 6.49 7.26 -10.49
CA ASP A 102 5.13 7.81 -10.46
C ASP A 102 4.46 7.68 -9.08
N GLY A 103 5.18 7.18 -8.08
CA GLY A 103 4.70 6.98 -6.71
C GLY A 103 3.93 5.68 -6.50
N MET A 104 3.93 4.75 -7.46
CA MET A 104 3.33 3.43 -7.25
C MET A 104 4.30 2.52 -6.47
N ILE A 105 3.81 1.96 -5.37
CA ILE A 105 4.55 1.00 -4.54
C ILE A 105 3.91 -0.36 -4.73
N LYS A 106 4.73 -1.37 -5.03
CA LYS A 106 4.34 -2.77 -5.15
C LYS A 106 5.08 -3.58 -4.10
N ILE A 107 4.33 -4.21 -3.20
CA ILE A 107 4.85 -5.09 -2.15
C ILE A 107 4.54 -6.52 -2.56
N PHE A 108 5.57 -7.32 -2.73
CA PHE A 108 5.51 -8.75 -2.99
C PHE A 108 5.78 -9.51 -1.70
N SER A 109 4.83 -10.33 -1.26
CA SER A 109 5.01 -11.16 -0.08
C SER A 109 4.38 -12.54 -0.28
N VAL A 110 5.06 -13.58 0.22
CA VAL A 110 4.53 -14.95 0.30
C VAL A 110 3.53 -15.13 1.44
N ASP A 111 3.60 -14.27 2.45
CA ASP A 111 2.70 -14.24 3.60
C ASP A 111 1.88 -12.94 3.62
N ARG A 112 0.59 -13.08 3.90
CA ARG A 112 -0.32 -11.95 4.05
C ARG A 112 0.11 -11.02 5.19
N ALA A 113 0.52 -11.56 6.34
CA ALA A 113 0.86 -10.75 7.51
C ALA A 113 2.10 -9.88 7.23
N ALA A 114 3.14 -10.47 6.63
CA ALA A 114 4.34 -9.74 6.19
C ALA A 114 4.02 -8.60 5.20
N GLY A 115 3.15 -8.87 4.21
CA GLY A 115 2.75 -7.85 3.22
C GLY A 115 1.94 -6.70 3.83
N GLU A 116 1.05 -7.01 4.79
CA GLU A 116 0.28 -6.00 5.52
C GLU A 116 1.16 -5.18 6.47
N ASP A 117 2.16 -5.80 7.13
CA ASP A 117 3.09 -5.06 7.99
C ASP A 117 4.00 -4.12 7.19
N ALA A 118 4.54 -4.59 6.06
CA ALA A 118 5.31 -3.75 5.14
C ALA A 118 4.48 -2.57 4.63
N LYS A 119 3.23 -2.82 4.23
CA LYS A 119 2.29 -1.76 3.82
C LYS A 119 2.08 -0.74 4.94
N ARG A 120 1.78 -1.20 6.17
CA ARG A 120 1.54 -0.33 7.32
C ARG A 120 2.74 0.57 7.62
N ARG A 121 3.96 0.03 7.57
CA ARG A 121 5.19 0.81 7.80
C ARG A 121 5.39 1.90 6.75
N ILE A 122 5.14 1.58 5.48
CA ILE A 122 5.23 2.57 4.39
C ILE A 122 4.12 3.62 4.53
N GLU A 123 2.90 3.22 4.88
CA GLU A 123 1.80 4.16 5.17
C GLU A 123 2.16 5.11 6.33
N LEU A 124 2.80 4.62 7.40
CA LEU A 124 3.25 5.47 8.50
C LEU A 124 4.33 6.48 8.10
N ILE A 125 5.27 6.08 7.24
CA ILE A 125 6.31 6.99 6.71
C ILE A 125 5.69 8.04 5.79
N THR A 126 4.71 7.62 4.98
CA THR A 126 4.04 8.49 4.01
C THR A 126 2.83 9.23 4.56
N ALA A 127 2.44 8.97 5.80
CA ALA A 127 1.28 9.59 6.41
C ALA A 127 1.48 11.10 6.51
N ASP A 128 0.54 11.87 5.96
CA ASP A 128 0.53 13.32 6.19
C ASP A 128 0.07 13.65 7.59
N VAL A 129 0.76 14.65 8.13
CA VAL A 129 0.35 15.30 9.36
C VAL A 129 -0.72 16.31 8.96
N GLU A 130 -1.98 15.91 9.12
CA GLU A 130 -3.11 16.78 8.79
C GLU A 130 -3.26 17.88 9.83
N VAL A 131 -3.41 19.13 9.36
CA VAL A 131 -3.69 20.26 10.24
C VAL A 131 -5.06 20.04 10.90
N GLY A 132 -5.09 20.08 12.22
CA GLY A 132 -6.28 19.82 13.03
C GLY A 132 -6.45 18.38 13.50
N ALA A 133 -5.66 17.42 13.00
CA ALA A 133 -5.69 16.05 13.51
C ALA A 133 -5.01 15.95 14.88
N VAL A 134 -5.53 15.06 15.74
CA VAL A 134 -4.97 14.73 17.05
C VAL A 134 -4.17 13.45 16.93
N TYR A 135 -2.90 13.48 17.35
CA TYR A 135 -2.00 12.34 17.36
C TYR A 135 -1.56 12.03 18.80
N GLU A 136 -1.32 10.74 19.08
CA GLU A 136 -0.57 10.32 20.26
C GLU A 136 0.91 10.25 19.91
N GLY A 137 1.72 11.05 20.58
CA GLY A 137 3.16 11.15 20.31
C GLY A 137 3.99 11.02 21.57
N LYS A 138 5.24 10.59 21.41
CA LYS A 138 6.18 10.44 22.52
C LYS A 138 7.07 11.69 22.63
N VAL A 139 7.22 12.22 23.84
CA VAL A 139 8.14 13.35 24.10
C VAL A 139 9.57 12.87 23.83
N ALA A 140 10.18 13.40 22.77
CA ALA A 140 11.54 13.07 22.37
C ALA A 140 12.57 13.87 23.17
N ARG A 141 12.35 15.18 23.34
CA ARG A 141 13.25 16.09 24.08
C ARG A 141 12.49 17.26 24.67
N LEU A 142 12.97 17.76 25.80
CA LEU A 142 12.48 18.98 26.44
C LEU A 142 13.45 20.14 26.17
N MET A 143 12.92 21.34 25.95
CA MET A 143 13.66 22.60 25.87
C MET A 143 12.98 23.68 26.71
N ASP A 144 13.69 24.76 27.03
CA ASP A 144 13.17 25.84 27.88
C ASP A 144 11.91 26.52 27.31
N PHE A 145 11.76 26.52 25.98
CA PHE A 145 10.64 27.16 25.28
C PHE A 145 9.56 26.17 24.78
N GLY A 146 9.74 24.86 24.99
CA GLY A 146 8.78 23.86 24.51
C GLY A 146 9.27 22.41 24.59
N ALA A 147 8.44 21.49 24.10
CA ALA A 147 8.74 20.06 24.03
C ALA A 147 8.68 19.58 22.57
N PHE A 148 9.65 18.76 22.16
CA PHE A 148 9.61 18.03 20.90
C PHE A 148 8.89 16.71 21.11
N VAL A 149 7.82 16.48 20.34
CA VAL A 149 6.99 15.28 20.40
C VAL A 149 7.05 14.59 19.04
N THR A 150 7.48 13.33 19.03
CA THR A 150 7.47 12.50 17.83
C THR A 150 6.08 11.93 17.64
N ILE A 151 5.38 12.40 16.59
CA ILE A 151 4.00 12.00 16.25
C ILE A 151 3.96 10.87 15.21
N LEU A 152 4.94 10.84 14.32
CA LEU A 152 5.12 9.80 13.31
C LEU A 152 6.61 9.47 13.18
N PRO A 153 6.99 8.27 12.71
CA PRO A 153 8.38 7.91 12.52
C PRO A 153 9.12 8.92 11.63
N GLY A 154 10.09 9.64 12.18
CA GLY A 154 10.86 10.66 11.46
C GLY A 154 10.20 12.04 11.36
N ARG A 155 9.03 12.26 11.95
CA ARG A 155 8.37 13.57 12.04
C ARG A 155 8.19 14.00 13.50
N ASP A 156 8.95 15.02 13.87
CA ASP A 156 8.86 15.68 15.17
C ASP A 156 8.05 16.97 15.06
N GLY A 157 7.17 17.20 16.03
CA GLY A 157 6.47 18.47 16.20
C GLY A 157 6.88 19.18 17.47
N LEU A 158 6.80 20.52 17.45
CA LEU A 158 7.12 21.37 18.60
C LEU A 158 5.84 21.80 19.29
N VAL A 159 5.71 21.46 20.57
CA VAL A 159 4.73 22.05 21.48
C VAL A 159 5.39 23.22 22.18
N HIS A 160 4.97 24.45 21.86
CA HIS A 160 5.48 25.65 22.54
C HIS A 160 4.96 25.70 23.98
N ILE A 161 5.72 26.28 24.92
CA ILE A 161 5.33 26.37 26.34
C ILE A 161 3.94 26.99 26.56
N SER A 162 3.56 27.95 25.71
CA SER A 162 2.24 28.59 25.75
C SER A 162 1.08 27.71 25.25
N GLN A 163 1.36 26.53 24.71
CA GLN A 163 0.41 25.57 24.13
C GLN A 163 0.32 24.26 24.93
N ILE A 164 0.96 24.18 26.11
CA ILE A 164 0.95 23.00 26.99
C ILE A 164 -0.32 22.93 27.85
N CYS A 165 -0.61 23.92 28.69
CA CYS A 165 -1.85 23.97 29.51
C CYS A 165 -2.34 25.41 29.71
N GLU A 166 -3.64 25.63 29.96
CA GLU A 166 -4.20 26.99 30.09
C GLU A 166 -3.53 27.84 31.18
N GLU A 167 -3.01 27.19 32.23
CA GLU A 167 -2.23 27.82 33.29
C GLU A 167 -0.85 28.31 32.82
N ARG A 168 -0.32 29.36 33.48
CA ARG A 168 1.00 29.89 33.17
C ARG A 168 2.08 28.95 33.73
N VAL A 169 2.69 28.17 32.84
CA VAL A 169 3.81 27.28 33.18
C VAL A 169 5.12 28.05 33.05
N GLU A 170 5.95 28.05 34.10
CA GLU A 170 7.29 28.64 34.05
C GLU A 170 8.33 27.69 33.43
N LYS A 171 8.18 26.37 33.63
CA LYS A 171 9.07 25.34 33.04
C LYS A 171 8.30 24.17 32.47
N VAL A 172 8.67 23.78 31.25
CA VAL A 172 8.11 22.61 30.54
C VAL A 172 8.28 21.32 31.36
N SER A 173 9.40 21.20 32.08
CA SER A 173 9.74 20.07 32.95
C SER A 173 8.75 19.81 34.09
N ASP A 174 7.93 20.79 34.44
CA ASP A 174 6.97 20.66 35.54
C ASP A 174 5.71 19.88 35.12
N LYS A 175 5.48 19.75 33.80
CA LYS A 175 4.28 19.11 33.24
C LYS A 175 4.59 17.94 32.30
N LEU A 176 5.79 17.88 31.73
CA LEU A 176 6.18 16.87 30.75
C LEU A 176 7.54 16.26 31.11
N ALA A 177 7.66 14.94 31.02
CA ALA A 177 8.93 14.25 31.10
C ALA A 177 9.36 13.73 29.71
N GLU A 178 10.68 13.56 29.52
CA GLU A 178 11.17 12.87 28.33
C GLU A 178 10.68 11.42 28.31
N GLY A 179 10.10 11.02 27.20
CA GLY A 179 9.54 9.69 27.00
C GLY A 179 8.05 9.54 27.34
N ASP A 180 7.40 10.58 27.85
CA ASP A 180 5.94 10.55 28.08
C ASP A 180 5.16 10.44 26.76
N ILE A 181 4.03 9.74 26.82
CA ILE A 181 3.08 9.65 25.70
C ILE A 181 2.00 10.69 25.94
N VAL A 182 1.86 11.64 25.02
CA VAL A 182 0.92 12.76 25.10
C VAL A 182 0.08 12.87 23.84
N LYS A 183 -1.17 13.30 24.01
CA LYS A 183 -2.06 13.68 22.89
C LYS A 183 -1.80 15.11 22.48
N VAL A 184 -1.60 15.33 21.19
CA VAL A 184 -1.24 16.62 20.61
C VAL A 184 -2.04 16.87 19.34
N LYS A 185 -2.59 18.08 19.19
CA LYS A 185 -3.27 18.53 17.97
C LYS A 185 -2.33 19.32 17.10
N VAL A 186 -2.36 19.07 15.79
CA VAL A 186 -1.59 19.84 14.81
C VAL A 186 -2.27 21.19 14.58
N LEU A 187 -1.57 22.29 14.84
CA LEU A 187 -2.06 23.64 14.57
C LEU A 187 -1.68 24.11 13.17
N GLU A 188 -0.44 23.88 12.77
CA GLU A 188 0.11 24.42 11.53
C GLU A 188 1.32 23.57 11.12
N VAL A 189 1.52 23.42 9.80
CA VAL A 189 2.72 22.83 9.23
C VAL A 189 3.42 23.91 8.40
N ASP A 190 4.64 24.27 8.81
CA ASP A 190 5.46 25.26 8.09
C ASP A 190 5.94 24.69 6.75
N LYS A 191 6.28 25.56 5.78
CA LYS A 191 6.81 25.17 4.45
C LYS A 191 8.11 24.37 4.51
N GLN A 192 8.82 24.42 5.64
CA GLN A 192 10.00 23.62 5.93
C GLN A 192 9.69 22.25 6.55
N GLY A 193 8.40 21.87 6.66
CA GLY A 193 7.97 20.60 7.24
C GLY A 193 7.96 20.57 8.77
N ARG A 194 8.16 21.72 9.44
CA ARG A 194 8.09 21.82 10.91
C ARG A 194 6.64 21.87 11.36
N VAL A 195 6.26 20.94 12.23
CA VAL A 195 4.90 20.82 12.74
C VAL A 195 4.76 21.58 14.06
N ARG A 196 3.80 22.50 14.15
CA ARG A 196 3.39 23.14 15.40
C ARG A 196 2.27 22.35 16.04
N LEU A 197 2.50 21.94 17.28
CA LEU A 197 1.57 21.12 18.05
C LEU A 197 1.01 21.91 19.23
N SER A 198 -0.19 21.55 19.67
CA SER A 198 -0.81 22.08 20.87
C SER A 198 -1.50 20.97 21.67
N MET A 199 -1.28 20.97 22.99
CA MET A 199 -1.97 20.08 23.91
C MET A 199 -3.30 20.71 24.38
N LYS A 200 -3.34 22.04 24.54
CA LYS A 200 -4.59 22.77 24.89
C LYS A 200 -5.71 22.59 23.88
N ALA A 201 -5.35 22.55 22.60
CA ALA A 201 -6.32 22.46 21.52
C ALA A 201 -6.96 21.07 21.42
N VAL A 202 -6.44 20.07 22.15
CA VAL A 202 -7.06 18.75 22.33
C VAL A 202 -8.17 18.84 23.38
N GLU A 203 -7.91 19.45 24.53
CA GLU A 203 -8.89 19.59 25.62
C GLU A 203 -10.13 20.42 25.23
N LYS A 204 -9.99 21.33 24.27
CA LYS A 204 -11.12 22.18 23.79
C LYS A 204 -12.10 21.51 22.84
N ASP A 205 -11.74 20.39 22.22
CA ASP A 205 -12.67 19.64 21.34
C ASP A 205 -13.42 18.52 22.08
N GLU A 206 -13.00 18.16 23.30
CA GLU A 206 -13.67 17.16 24.13
C GLU A 206 -14.74 17.76 25.08
N GLY A 207 -14.98 19.08 25.01
CA GLY A 207 -15.99 19.81 25.81
C GLY A 207 -17.02 20.56 24.95
#